data_AF-A0A7C5U6S3-F1
#
_entry.id   AF-A0A7C5U6S3-F1
#
_cell.length_a   1.000
_cell.length_b   1.000
_cell.length_c   1.000
_cell.angle_alpha   90.00
_cell.angle_beta   90.00
_cell.angle_gamma   90.00
#
_symmetry.space_group_name_H-M   'P 1'
#
loop_
_entity.id
_entity.type
_entity.pdbx_description
1 polymer ?
#
loop_
_entity_poly.entity_id
_entity_poly.type
_entity_poly.pdbx_seq_one_letter_code
_entity_poly.pdbx_strand_id
1 'polypeptide(L)' 'MKIAFVISNIFFIAFTVALVVAIIFFEIGLRALRKESERKSKESNALGFRWLFFSLALLGLSILFSLFKF' A
#
# COMPACT_ATOMS: atom_id res chain seq x y z
N MET A 1 9.19 -0.61 25.28
CA MET A 1 9.29 -1.91 24.56
C MET A 1 7.96 -2.52 24.05
N LYS A 2 7.00 -2.97 24.88
CA LYS A 2 5.80 -3.70 24.36
C LYS A 2 4.88 -2.87 23.46
N ILE A 3 4.65 -1.61 23.80
CA ILE A 3 3.69 -0.74 23.09
C ILE A 3 4.20 -0.36 21.69
N ALA A 4 5.46 0.06 21.57
CA ALA A 4 6.07 0.38 20.28
C ALA A 4 6.08 -0.82 19.33
N PHE A 5 6.34 -2.02 19.86
CA PHE A 5 6.25 -3.27 19.11
C PHE A 5 4.82 -3.55 18.62
N VAL A 6 3.81 -3.39 19.48
CA VAL A 6 2.40 -3.56 19.08
C VAL A 6 2.01 -2.57 17.99
N ILE A 7 2.39 -1.29 18.14
CA ILE A 7 2.13 -0.23 17.16
C ILE A 7 2.81 -0.55 15.81
N SER A 8 4.06 -0.99 15.83
CA SER A 8 4.80 -1.38 14.61
C SER A 8 4.10 -2.52 13.86
N ASN A 9 3.58 -3.54 14.57
CA ASN A 9 2.83 -4.64 13.98
C ASN A 9 1.50 -4.17 13.37
N ILE A 10 0.78 -3.25 14.02
CA ILE A 10 -0.45 -2.67 13.47
C ILE A 10 -0.15 -1.96 12.15
N PHE A 11 0.90 -1.15 12.10
CA PHE A 11 1.33 -0.50 10.85
C PHE A 11 1.76 -1.50 9.78
N PHE A 12 2.41 -2.60 10.15
CA PHE A 12 2.81 -3.66 9.22
C PHE A 12 1.62 -4.39 8.60
N ILE A 13 0.60 -4.70 9.41
CA ILE A 13 -0.66 -5.30 8.94
C ILE A 13 -1.38 -4.33 8.00
N ALA A 14 -1.50 -3.05 8.39
CA ALA A 14 -2.12 -2.01 7.57
C ALA A 14 -1.37 -1.83 6.23
N PHE A 15 -0.03 -1.88 6.25
CA PHE A 15 0.81 -1.89 5.04
C PHE A 15 0.44 -3.05 4.13
N THR A 16 0.34 -4.26 4.67
CA THR A 16 0.04 -5.47 3.88
C THR A 16 -1.33 -5.36 3.21
N VAL A 17 -2.35 -4.89 3.94
CA VAL A 17 -3.70 -4.67 3.40
C VAL A 17 -3.68 -3.60 2.31
N ALA A 18 -3.04 -2.46 2.55
CA ALA A 18 -2.93 -1.37 1.57
C ALA A 18 -2.17 -1.82 0.30
N LEU A 19 -1.13 -2.65 0.46
CA LEU A 19 -0.36 -3.19 -0.66
C LEU A 19 -1.22 -4.14 -1.52
N VAL A 20 -2.00 -5.03 -0.89
CA VAL A 20 -2.93 -5.90 -1.62
C VAL A 20 -3.94 -5.07 -2.41
N VAL A 21 -4.49 -4.01 -1.82
CA VAL A 21 -5.41 -3.09 -2.52
C VAL A 21 -4.72 -2.42 -3.71
N ALA A 22 -3.48 -1.94 -3.54
CA ALA A 22 -2.70 -1.37 -4.64
C ALA A 22 -2.51 -2.36 -5.80
N ILE A 23 -2.16 -3.61 -5.49
CA ILE A 23 -1.97 -4.69 -6.49
C ILE A 23 -3.28 -4.94 -7.25
N ILE A 24 -4.42 -5.02 -6.57
CA ILE A 24 -5.73 -5.21 -7.21
C ILE A 24 -6.02 -4.07 -8.20
N PHE A 25 -5.77 -2.81 -7.81
CA PHE A 25 -5.97 -1.66 -8.70
C PHE A 25 -5.03 -1.66 -9.91
N PHE A 26 -3.77 -2.06 -9.73
CA PHE A 26 -2.85 -2.22 -10.85
C PHE A 26 -3.27 -3.35 -11.79
N GLU A 27 -3.77 -4.47 -11.25
CA GLU A 27 -4.25 -5.58 -12.08
C GLU A 27 -5.50 -5.18 -12.88
N ILE A 28 -6.43 -4.44 -12.27
CA ILE A 28 -7.58 -3.87 -12.97
C ILE A 28 -7.12 -2.90 -14.07
N GLY A 29 -6.14 -2.04 -13.78
CA GLY A 29 -5.58 -1.10 -14.75
C GLY A 29 -4.93 -1.82 -15.94
N LEU A 30 -4.14 -2.87 -15.68
CA LEU A 30 -3.53 -3.71 -16.71
C LEU A 30 -4.58 -4.43 -17.56
N ARG A 31 -5.63 -4.97 -16.93
CA ARG A 31 -6.75 -5.60 -17.63
C ARG A 31 -7.53 -4.60 -18.49
N ALA A 32 -7.70 -3.36 -18.02
CA ALA A 32 -8.35 -2.29 -18.77
C ALA A 32 -7.50 -1.83 -19.97
N LEU A 33 -6.18 -1.75 -19.80
CA LEU A 33 -5.23 -1.45 -20.87
C LEU A 33 -5.31 -2.49 -21.99
N ARG A 34 -5.40 -3.79 -21.65
CA ARG A 34 -5.58 -4.89 -22.62
C ARG A 34 -6.90 -4.82 -23.38
N LYS A 35 -7.91 -4.13 -22.85
CA LYS A 35 -9.23 -3.93 -23.50
C LYS A 35 -9.32 -2.56 -24.20
N GLU A 36 -8.19 -1.92 -24.46
CA GLU A 36 -8.09 -0.57 -25.07
C GLU A 36 -8.86 0.52 -24.32
N SER A 37 -9.20 0.29 -23.05
CA SER A 37 -9.87 1.28 -22.21
C SER A 37 -8.83 2.17 -21.53
N GLU A 38 -8.28 3.10 -22.30
CA GLU A 38 -7.17 3.96 -21.87
C GLU A 38 -7.54 4.82 -20.65
N ARG A 39 -8.77 5.37 -20.64
CA ARG A 39 -9.29 6.17 -19.52
C ARG A 39 -9.37 5.35 -18.22
N LYS A 40 -9.97 4.16 -18.29
CA LYS A 40 -10.14 3.29 -17.12
C LYS A 40 -8.81 2.74 -16.60
N SER A 41 -7.86 2.49 -17.52
CA SER A 41 -6.49 2.12 -17.18
C SER A 41 -5.80 3.23 -16.39
N LYS A 42 -5.84 4.48 -16.87
CA LYS A 42 -5.25 5.64 -16.19
C LYS A 42 -5.85 5.88 -14.81
N GLU A 43 -7.19 5.84 -14.70
CA GLU A 43 -7.90 6.01 -13.42
C GLU A 43 -7.54 4.91 -12.41
N SER A 44 -7.56 3.64 -12.82
CA SER A 44 -7.24 2.51 -11.94
C SER A 44 -5.76 2.51 -11.52
N ASN A 45 -4.85 2.82 -12.43
CA ASN A 45 -3.42 2.92 -12.12
C ASN A 45 -3.13 4.09 -11.19
N ALA A 46 -3.79 5.25 -11.36
CA ALA A 46 -3.64 6.38 -10.45
C ALA A 46 -4.07 6.02 -9.02
N LEU A 47 -5.17 5.28 -8.87
CA LEU A 47 -5.59 4.73 -7.58
C LEU A 47 -4.57 3.73 -7.03
N GLY A 48 -4.06 2.82 -7.86
CA GLY A 48 -3.00 1.87 -7.50
C GLY A 48 -1.76 2.57 -6.94
N PHE A 49 -1.28 3.62 -7.62
CA PHE A 49 -0.15 4.42 -7.15
C PHE A 49 -0.44 5.15 -5.84
N ARG A 50 -1.66 5.66 -5.66
CA ARG A 50 -2.05 6.31 -4.40
C ARG A 50 -2.01 5.32 -3.22
N TRP A 51 -2.56 4.13 -3.41
CA TRP A 51 -2.51 3.06 -2.40
C TRP A 51 -1.09 2.54 -2.17
N LEU A 52 -0.27 2.47 -3.21
CA LEU A 52 1.16 2.13 -3.10
C LEU A 52 1.90 3.15 -2.22
N PHE A 53 1.65 4.44 -2.41
CA PHE A 53 2.24 5.49 -1.58
C PHE A 53 1.83 5.37 -0.12
N PHE A 54 0.54 5.11 0.16
CA PHE A 54 0.07 4.85 1.52
C PHE A 54 0.73 3.61 2.12
N SER A 55 0.88 2.53 1.34
CA SER A 55 1.55 1.30 1.79
C SER A 55 3.01 1.58 2.17
N LEU A 56 3.74 2.34 1.35
CA LEU A 56 5.13 2.74 1.62
C LEU A 56 5.25 3.58 2.88
N ALA A 57 4.34 4.54 3.09
CA ALA A 57 4.31 5.34 4.31
C ALA A 57 4.06 4.48 5.56
N LEU A 58 3.12 3.53 5.48
CA LEU A 58 2.82 2.60 6.58
C LEU A 58 4.00 1.68 6.90
N LEU A 59 4.69 1.17 5.87
CA LEU A 59 5.90 0.38 6.04
C LEU A 59 7.01 1.21 6.70
N GLY A 60 7.22 2.44 6.21
CA GLY A 60 8.18 3.36 6.80
C GLY A 60 7.90 3.62 8.28
N LEU A 61 6.65 3.89 8.65
CA LEU A 61 6.23 4.05 10.05
C LEU A 61 6.47 2.77 10.87
N SER A 62 6.09 1.61 10.33
CA SER A 62 6.32 0.31 11.00
C SER A 62 7.80 0.10 11.33
N ILE A 63 8.70 0.36 10.37
CA ILE A 63 10.15 0.24 10.54
C ILE A 63 10.65 1.27 11.56
N LEU A 64 10.25 2.54 11.45
CA LEU A 64 10.65 3.59 12.39
C LEU A 64 10.28 3.20 13.82
N PHE A 65 9.03 2.82 14.07
CA PHE A 65 8.59 2.40 15.41
C PHE A 65 9.28 1.12 15.89
N SER A 66 9.68 0.22 15.00
CA SER A 66 10.46 -0.97 15.36
C SER A 66 11.91 -0.64 15.75
N LEU A 67 12.49 0.42 15.19
CA LEU A 67 13.87 0.84 15.47
C LEU A 67 13.99 1.70 16.74
N PHE A 68 12.90 2.36 17.17
CA PHE A 68 12.87 3.11 18.42
C PHE A 68 12.93 2.18 19.66
N LYS A 69 14.09 2.13 20.32
CA LYS A 69 14.36 1.33 21.54
C LYS A 69 14.14 2.12 22.83
N PHE A 70 12.94 2.66 23.08
CA PHE A 70 12.53 3.12 24.41
C PHE A 70 11.68 2.06 25.13
#